data_AF-A0A148KLQ3-F1
#
_entry.id   AF-A0A148KLQ3-F1
#
_cell.length_a   1.000
_cell.length_b   1.000
_cell.length_c   1.000
_cell.angle_alpha   90.00
_cell.angle_beta   90.00
_cell.angle_gamma   90.00
#
_symmetry.space_group_name_H-M   'P 1'
#
loop_
_entity.id
_entity.type
_entity.pdbx_description
1 polymer ?
#
loop_
_entity_poly.entity_id
_entity_poly.type
_entity_poly.pdbx_seq_one_letter_code
_entity_poly.pdbx_strand_id
1 'polypeptide(L)'
;MKSKYVPIIIDIEASGFGAHSYPIEVGVVKANGERFCSLIKPQADWTHWDDFAQSLHGISPELLAKKGRPVQEVCSELNQFLAGQTAYSDGWVVDQPWLIKLFHAARQKMQFSISPLEMLLNEGQMAVWHSTKDSLLADLNHQPRHRASHDAALIQDTFRVTRKLALEHRPFIQTAS
;
A
#
# COMPACT_ATOMS: atom_id res chain seq x y z
N MET A 1 22.06 19.74 -0.01
CA MET A 1 21.66 18.35 0.34
C MET A 1 20.33 18.08 -0.35
N LYS A 2 20.26 17.18 -1.34
CA LYS A 2 18.96 16.83 -1.94
C LYS A 2 18.15 16.10 -0.87
N SER A 3 16.99 16.65 -0.50
CA SER A 3 16.06 16.05 0.45
C SER A 3 15.88 14.55 0.14
N LYS A 4 16.07 13.69 1.15
CA LYS A 4 15.77 12.26 1.08
C LYS A 4 14.26 12.09 1.11
N TYR A 5 13.60 12.39 -0.02
CA TYR A 5 12.17 12.18 -0.18
C TYR A 5 11.82 10.70 0.09
N VAL A 6 10.88 10.46 0.99
CA VAL A 6 10.32 9.13 1.27
C VAL A 6 8.84 9.23 0.94
N PRO A 7 8.31 8.42 0.01
CA PRO A 7 6.90 8.47 -0.35
C PRO A 7 6.02 7.94 0.79
N ILE A 8 4.82 8.47 0.87
CA ILE A 8 3.74 7.85 1.64
C ILE A 8 3.27 6.66 0.83
N ILE A 9 3.26 5.48 1.43
CA ILE A 9 2.78 4.28 0.76
C ILE A 9 1.43 3.87 1.35
N ILE A 10 0.51 3.47 0.48
CA ILE A 10 -0.76 2.84 0.83
C ILE A 10 -0.85 1.49 0.14
N ASP A 11 -1.44 0.53 0.84
CA ASP A 11 -1.73 -0.82 0.36
C ASP A 11 -3.11 -1.24 0.86
N ILE A 12 -3.78 -2.10 0.10
CA ILE A 12 -5.16 -2.55 0.34
C ILE A 12 -5.25 -4.07 0.16
N GLU A 13 -5.69 -4.76 1.21
CA GLU A 13 -6.13 -6.15 1.05
C GLU A 13 -7.61 -6.18 0.68
N ALA A 14 -7.99 -7.12 -0.18
CA ALA A 14 -9.36 -7.25 -0.67
C ALA A 14 -9.94 -8.65 -0.44
N SER A 15 -11.26 -8.77 -0.54
CA SER A 15 -11.98 -10.05 -0.48
C SER A 15 -11.72 -10.98 -1.67
N GLY A 16 -10.82 -10.60 -2.58
CA GLY A 16 -10.44 -11.31 -3.80
C GLY A 16 -9.89 -10.38 -4.88
N PHE A 17 -9.52 -10.95 -6.02
CA PHE A 17 -8.82 -10.23 -7.10
C PHE A 17 -9.70 -9.83 -8.30
N GLY A 18 -10.99 -10.17 -8.26
CA GLY A 18 -11.95 -9.88 -9.33
C GLY A 18 -12.65 -8.52 -9.19
N ALA A 19 -13.30 -8.06 -10.26
CA ALA A 19 -14.00 -6.76 -10.29
C ALA A 19 -15.10 -6.59 -9.22
N HIS A 20 -15.62 -7.70 -8.69
CA HIS A 20 -16.64 -7.70 -7.65
C HIS A 20 -16.07 -7.65 -6.21
N SER A 21 -14.75 -7.81 -6.03
CA SER A 21 -14.12 -7.78 -4.71
C SER A 21 -14.18 -6.41 -4.06
N TYR A 22 -13.98 -6.36 -2.75
CA TYR A 22 -14.07 -5.14 -1.94
C TYR A 22 -12.93 -5.09 -0.91
N PRO A 23 -12.55 -3.89 -0.45
CA PRO A 23 -11.46 -3.76 0.52
C PRO A 23 -11.83 -4.32 1.89
N ILE A 24 -10.91 -5.06 2.49
CA ILE A 24 -11.06 -5.70 3.81
C ILE A 24 -10.00 -5.22 4.80
N GLU A 25 -8.89 -4.63 4.32
CA GLU A 25 -7.90 -3.94 5.14
C GLU A 25 -7.30 -2.78 4.35
N VAL A 26 -6.95 -1.70 5.05
CA VAL A 26 -6.13 -0.61 4.51
C VAL A 26 -4.92 -0.39 5.41
N GLY A 27 -3.75 -0.24 4.79
CA GLY A 27 -2.48 0.02 5.46
C GLY A 27 -1.76 1.20 4.83
N VAL A 28 -1.18 2.06 5.66
CA VAL A 28 -0.45 3.25 5.21
C VAL A 28 0.79 3.47 6.06
N VAL A 29 1.88 3.90 5.43
CA VAL A 29 3.07 4.41 6.12
C VAL A 29 3.45 5.79 5.56
N LYS A 30 3.64 6.78 6.44
CA LYS A 30 4.07 8.13 6.07
C LYS A 30 5.60 8.24 6.02
N ALA A 31 6.08 9.33 5.43
CA ALA A 31 7.51 9.63 5.32
C ALA A 31 8.23 9.71 6.68
N ASN A 32 7.51 10.11 7.73
CA ASN A 32 8.02 10.20 9.10
C ASN A 32 7.92 8.88 9.90
N GLY A 33 7.46 7.80 9.26
CA GLY A 33 7.32 6.48 9.88
C GLY A 33 6.01 6.25 10.64
N GLU A 34 5.14 7.26 10.77
CA GLU A 34 3.79 7.04 11.30
C GLU A 34 3.01 6.07 10.41
N ARG A 35 2.22 5.20 11.03
CA ARG A 35 1.45 4.15 10.35
C ARG A 35 -0.02 4.25 10.68
N PHE A 36 -0.84 3.87 9.70
CA PHE A 36 -2.27 3.64 9.86
C PHE A 36 -2.58 2.24 9.36
N CYS A 37 -3.43 1.51 10.07
CA CYS A 37 -3.88 0.17 9.68
C CYS A 37 -5.29 -0.03 10.21
N SER A 38 -6.20 -0.50 9.36
CA SER A 38 -7.54 -0.85 9.80
C SER A 38 -8.14 -1.98 8.98
N LEU A 39 -8.66 -2.99 9.69
CA LEU A 39 -9.62 -3.93 9.12
C LEU A 39 -10.95 -3.20 8.87
N ILE A 40 -11.61 -3.55 7.77
CA ILE A 40 -12.83 -2.90 7.31
C ILE A 40 -13.99 -3.89 7.49
N LYS A 41 -15.04 -3.46 8.19
CA LYS A 41 -16.28 -4.23 8.28
C LYS A 41 -17.00 -4.19 6.93
N PRO A 42 -17.25 -5.34 6.27
CA PRO A 42 -17.96 -5.36 5.00
C PRO A 42 -19.35 -4.72 5.10
N GLN A 43 -19.78 -4.03 4.05
CA GLN A 43 -21.16 -3.58 3.92
C GLN A 43 -22.09 -4.78 3.66
N ALA A 44 -23.38 -4.61 3.94
CA ALA A 44 -24.35 -5.71 3.79
C ALA A 44 -24.48 -6.20 2.34
N ASP A 45 -24.24 -5.33 1.35
CA ASP A 45 -24.25 -5.62 -0.08
C ASP A 45 -22.89 -6.09 -0.63
N TRP A 46 -21.85 -6.16 0.21
CA TRP A 46 -20.53 -6.67 -0.14
C TRP A 46 -20.46 -8.17 0.14
N THR A 47 -20.76 -8.98 -0.88
CA THR A 47 -20.94 -10.43 -0.74
C THR A 47 -19.87 -11.29 -1.41
N HIS A 48 -19.03 -10.72 -2.28
CA HIS A 48 -17.92 -11.43 -2.93
C HIS A 48 -16.87 -11.92 -1.91
N TRP A 49 -16.50 -13.19 -1.96
CA TRP A 49 -15.43 -13.74 -1.14
C TRP A 49 -14.62 -14.79 -1.92
N ASP A 50 -13.31 -14.75 -1.77
CA ASP A 50 -12.36 -15.66 -2.39
C ASP A 50 -11.53 -16.35 -1.30
N ASP A 51 -11.63 -17.68 -1.22
CA ASP A 51 -10.92 -18.50 -0.23
C ASP A 51 -9.40 -18.45 -0.41
N PHE A 52 -8.91 -18.28 -1.64
CA PHE A 52 -7.49 -18.10 -1.90
C PHE A 52 -7.00 -16.76 -1.34
N ALA A 53 -7.74 -15.68 -1.55
CA ALA A 53 -7.42 -14.38 -0.98
C ALA A 53 -7.45 -14.42 0.56
N GLN A 54 -8.45 -15.08 1.16
CA GLN A 54 -8.48 -15.30 2.60
C GLN A 54 -7.23 -16.04 3.09
N SER A 55 -6.80 -17.11 2.40
CA SER A 55 -5.60 -17.86 2.76
C SER A 55 -4.34 -17.00 2.65
N LEU A 56 -4.24 -16.17 1.61
CA LEU A 56 -3.12 -15.28 1.35
C LEU A 56 -3.01 -14.16 2.38
N HIS A 57 -4.12 -13.47 2.68
CA HIS A 57 -4.13 -12.35 3.61
C HIS A 57 -4.23 -12.81 5.08
N GLY A 58 -4.74 -14.02 5.31
CA GLY A 58 -5.06 -14.54 6.64
C GLY A 58 -6.18 -13.77 7.35
N ILE A 59 -7.07 -13.14 6.58
CA ILE A 59 -8.20 -12.35 7.07
C ILE A 59 -9.49 -13.10 6.71
N SER A 60 -10.19 -13.62 7.71
CA SER A 60 -11.46 -14.33 7.52
C SER A 60 -12.68 -13.41 7.71
N PRO A 61 -13.87 -13.77 7.21
CA PRO A 61 -15.10 -13.03 7.46
C PRO A 61 -15.41 -12.91 8.96
N GLU A 62 -15.12 -13.93 9.75
CA GLU A 62 -15.32 -13.92 11.21
C GLU A 62 -14.39 -12.91 11.89
N LEU A 63 -13.14 -12.79 11.41
CA LEU A 63 -12.21 -11.78 11.89
C LEU A 63 -12.74 -10.38 11.58
N LEU A 64 -13.23 -10.16 10.36
CA LEU A 64 -13.83 -8.88 9.96
C LEU A 64 -15.11 -8.56 10.74
N ALA A 65 -15.95 -9.56 11.04
CA ALA A 65 -17.14 -9.36 11.87
C ALA A 65 -16.79 -8.95 13.30
N LYS A 66 -15.69 -9.49 13.85
CA LYS A 66 -15.25 -9.25 15.22
C LYS A 66 -14.39 -7.99 15.38
N LYS A 67 -13.57 -7.66 14.37
CA LYS A 67 -12.49 -6.65 14.45
C LYS A 67 -12.57 -5.59 13.37
N GLY A 68 -13.34 -5.81 12.32
CA GLY A 68 -13.53 -4.82 11.25
C GLY A 68 -14.26 -3.59 11.79
N ARG A 69 -13.81 -2.42 11.33
CA ARG A 69 -14.36 -1.13 11.74
C ARG A 69 -15.35 -0.61 10.69
N PRO A 70 -16.37 0.17 11.09
CA PRO A 70 -17.30 0.79 10.15
C PRO A 70 -16.57 1.63 9.10
N VAL A 71 -17.02 1.57 7.86
CA VAL A 71 -16.39 2.30 6.74
C VAL A 71 -16.29 3.81 7.00
N GLN A 72 -17.25 4.40 7.71
CA GLN A 72 -17.26 5.82 8.07
C GLN A 72 -16.10 6.18 9.01
N GLU A 73 -15.78 5.32 9.97
CA GLU A 73 -14.65 5.55 10.89
C GLU A 73 -13.33 5.44 10.14
N VAL A 74 -13.17 4.37 9.35
CA VAL A 74 -11.95 4.12 8.58
C VAL A 74 -11.67 5.27 7.61
N CYS A 75 -12.67 5.70 6.83
CA CYS A 75 -12.52 6.80 5.88
C CYS A 75 -12.26 8.15 6.57
N SER A 76 -12.88 8.41 7.72
CA SER A 76 -12.65 9.66 8.46
C SER A 76 -11.22 9.74 8.99
N GLU A 77 -10.72 8.66 9.58
CA GLU A 77 -9.35 8.60 10.09
C GLU A 77 -8.32 8.61 8.96
N LEU A 78 -8.59 7.88 7.88
CA LEU A 78 -7.70 7.87 6.71
C LEU A 78 -7.61 9.27 6.08
N ASN A 79 -8.74 9.98 5.97
CA ASN A 79 -8.75 11.39 5.56
C ASN A 79 -7.95 12.27 6.52
N GLN A 80 -8.15 12.14 7.83
CA GLN A 80 -7.39 12.91 8.81
C GLN A 80 -5.88 12.63 8.71
N PHE A 81 -5.51 11.37 8.49
CA PHE A 81 -4.12 10.92 8.41
C PHE A 81 -3.41 11.40 7.14
N LEU A 82 -4.14 11.50 6.03
CA LEU A 82 -3.59 11.79 4.69
C LEU A 82 -3.99 13.14 4.09
N ALA A 83 -4.79 13.96 4.79
CA ALA A 83 -5.36 15.20 4.25
C ALA A 83 -4.34 16.05 3.46
N GLY A 84 -4.66 16.35 2.20
CA GLY A 84 -3.85 17.17 1.31
C GLY A 84 -2.57 16.50 0.78
N GLN A 85 -2.33 15.22 1.08
CA GLN A 85 -1.14 14.49 0.66
C GLN A 85 -1.43 13.54 -0.51
N THR A 86 -0.36 13.04 -1.13
CA THR A 86 -0.40 11.97 -2.13
C THR A 86 0.20 10.70 -1.53
N ALA A 87 -0.58 9.63 -1.50
CA ALA A 87 -0.10 8.29 -1.21
C ALA A 87 0.19 7.54 -2.52
N TYR A 88 1.14 6.61 -2.48
CA TYR A 88 1.57 5.84 -3.64
C TYR A 88 1.33 4.35 -3.39
N SER A 89 0.93 3.62 -4.42
CA SER A 89 0.70 2.18 -4.40
C SER A 89 1.46 1.52 -5.56
N ASP A 90 2.07 0.35 -5.33
CA ASP A 90 2.65 -0.50 -6.37
C ASP A 90 1.60 -1.44 -7.02
N GLY A 91 0.35 -1.36 -6.57
CA GLY A 91 -0.84 -2.01 -7.11
C GLY A 91 -1.95 -1.02 -7.50
N TRP A 92 -1.60 0.21 -7.90
CA TRP A 92 -2.56 1.32 -8.04
C TRP A 92 -3.81 0.99 -8.87
N VAL A 93 -3.67 0.17 -9.92
CA VAL A 93 -4.78 -0.23 -10.82
C VAL A 93 -5.91 -0.96 -10.07
N VAL A 94 -5.60 -1.67 -8.98
CA VAL A 94 -6.58 -2.37 -8.14
C VAL A 94 -6.92 -1.59 -6.86
N ASP A 95 -5.93 -0.96 -6.24
CA ASP A 95 -6.13 -0.20 -4.99
C ASP A 95 -7.03 1.02 -5.17
N GLN A 96 -6.86 1.74 -6.28
CA GLN A 96 -7.63 2.96 -6.55
C GLN A 96 -9.14 2.65 -6.67
N PRO A 97 -9.59 1.64 -7.44
CA PRO A 97 -10.98 1.19 -7.42
C PRO A 97 -11.50 0.78 -6.04
N TRP A 98 -10.71 0.05 -5.25
CA TRP A 98 -11.13 -0.37 -3.91
C TRP A 98 -11.29 0.80 -2.95
N LEU A 99 -10.40 1.78 -2.99
CA LEU A 99 -10.53 3.01 -2.20
C LEU A 99 -11.74 3.84 -2.64
N ILE A 100 -12.01 3.95 -3.95
CA ILE A 100 -13.23 4.59 -4.44
C ILE A 100 -14.48 3.89 -3.88
N LYS A 101 -14.51 2.55 -3.93
CA LYS A 101 -15.62 1.75 -3.37
C LYS A 101 -15.79 1.99 -1.86
N LEU A 102 -14.69 2.05 -1.11
CA LEU A 102 -14.69 2.32 0.33
C LEU A 102 -15.25 3.71 0.66
N PHE A 103 -14.75 4.76 0.01
CA PHE A 103 -15.20 6.13 0.23
C PHE A 103 -16.64 6.37 -0.23
N HIS A 104 -17.05 5.71 -1.32
CA HIS A 104 -18.44 5.71 -1.77
C HIS A 104 -19.38 5.11 -0.71
N ALA A 105 -19.04 3.95 -0.15
CA ALA A 105 -19.82 3.32 0.92
C ALA A 105 -19.88 4.17 2.19
N ALA A 106 -18.78 4.86 2.53
CA ALA A 106 -18.75 5.81 3.65
C ALA A 106 -19.54 7.10 3.39
N ARG A 107 -19.93 7.38 2.13
CA ARG A 107 -20.52 8.66 1.69
C ARG A 107 -19.63 9.86 2.03
N GLN A 108 -18.32 9.68 1.88
CA GLN A 108 -17.32 10.70 2.18
C GLN A 108 -16.48 11.00 0.95
N LYS A 109 -16.02 12.25 0.82
CA LYS A 109 -15.03 12.62 -0.19
C LYS A 109 -13.64 12.24 0.31
N MET A 110 -12.84 11.63 -0.55
CA MET A 110 -11.42 11.41 -0.28
C MET A 110 -10.70 12.77 -0.27
N GLN A 111 -9.97 13.07 0.81
CA GLN A 111 -9.27 14.35 1.03
C GLN A 111 -7.77 14.26 0.74
N PHE A 112 -7.34 13.17 0.10
CA PHE A 112 -5.99 12.90 -0.36
C PHE A 112 -6.03 12.35 -1.78
N SER A 113 -4.87 12.17 -2.40
CA SER A 113 -4.74 11.60 -3.74
C SER A 113 -3.92 10.32 -3.71
N ILE A 114 -4.11 9.48 -4.73
CA ILE A 114 -3.40 8.23 -4.90
C ILE A 114 -2.76 8.20 -6.28
N SER A 115 -1.50 7.79 -6.35
CA SER A 115 -0.74 7.71 -7.59
C SER A 115 0.00 6.38 -7.71
N PRO A 116 0.27 5.90 -8.95
CA PRO A 116 1.16 4.76 -9.16
C PRO A 116 2.56 5.07 -8.63
N LEU A 117 3.15 4.13 -7.88
CA LEU A 117 4.50 4.27 -7.33
C LEU A 117 5.56 4.40 -8.44
N GLU A 118 5.31 3.80 -9.60
CA GLU A 118 6.17 3.82 -10.78
C GLU A 118 6.47 5.25 -11.24
N MET A 119 5.58 6.21 -10.96
CA MET A 119 5.81 7.63 -11.25
C MET A 119 6.99 8.24 -10.48
N LEU A 120 7.44 7.60 -9.39
CA LEU A 120 8.57 8.04 -8.58
C LEU A 120 9.86 7.25 -8.88
N LEU A 121 9.75 6.12 -9.56
CA LEU A 121 10.89 5.25 -9.84
C LEU A 121 11.68 5.79 -11.04
N ASN A 122 12.99 5.58 -11.01
CA ASN A 122 13.83 5.78 -12.19
C ASN A 122 14.27 4.42 -12.71
N GLU A 123 14.84 4.37 -13.91
CA GLU A 123 15.27 3.12 -14.55
C GLU A 123 16.16 2.26 -13.64
N GLY A 124 17.10 2.89 -12.92
CA GLY A 124 17.98 2.19 -11.98
C GLY A 124 17.24 1.54 -10.81
N GLN A 125 16.22 2.20 -10.27
CA GLN A 125 15.36 1.63 -9.23
C GLN A 125 14.50 0.48 -9.79
N MET A 126 13.88 0.70 -10.95
CA MET A 126 13.02 -0.31 -11.60
C MET A 126 13.79 -1.60 -11.90
N ALA A 127 15.04 -1.48 -12.36
CA ALA A 127 15.89 -2.62 -12.71
C ALA A 127 16.18 -3.56 -11.53
N VAL A 128 16.24 -3.03 -10.30
CA VAL A 128 16.54 -3.81 -9.08
C VAL A 128 15.35 -3.99 -8.16
N TRP A 129 14.16 -3.50 -8.53
CA TRP A 129 12.98 -3.44 -7.65
C TRP A 129 12.57 -4.82 -7.13
N HIS A 130 12.27 -5.75 -8.04
CA HIS A 130 11.76 -7.09 -7.71
C HIS A 130 12.75 -7.86 -6.84
N SER A 131 14.01 -7.97 -7.28
CA SER A 131 15.07 -8.65 -6.51
C SER A 131 15.28 -8.04 -5.12
N THR A 132 15.13 -6.72 -5.00
CA THR A 132 15.27 -6.03 -3.70
C THR A 132 14.08 -6.33 -2.80
N LYS A 133 12.85 -6.25 -3.32
CA LYS A 133 11.63 -6.58 -2.58
C LYS A 133 11.68 -8.02 -2.06
N ASP A 134 12.07 -8.97 -2.92
CA ASP A 134 12.19 -10.39 -2.56
C ASP A 134 13.26 -10.62 -1.48
N SER A 135 14.41 -9.95 -1.59
CA SER A 135 15.48 -10.05 -0.58
C SER A 135 15.03 -9.50 0.78
N LEU A 136 14.37 -8.33 0.78
CA LEU A 136 13.82 -7.72 1.99
C LEU A 136 12.74 -8.61 2.62
N LEU A 137 11.88 -9.23 1.80
CA LEU A 137 10.85 -10.14 2.29
C LEU A 137 11.46 -11.39 2.95
N ALA A 138 12.52 -11.95 2.37
CA ALA A 138 13.23 -13.11 2.92
C ALA A 138 13.93 -12.78 4.25
N ASP A 139 14.58 -11.61 4.36
CA ASP A 139 15.28 -11.17 5.57
C ASP A 139 14.36 -10.93 6.77
N LEU A 140 13.09 -10.60 6.52
CA LEU A 140 12.15 -10.27 7.58
C LEU A 140 11.75 -11.47 8.45
N ASN A 141 12.03 -12.73 8.09
CA ASN A 141 11.59 -13.93 8.85
C ASN A 141 10.06 -13.93 9.20
N HIS A 142 9.26 -13.07 8.57
CA HIS A 142 7.87 -12.80 8.92
C HIS A 142 6.91 -13.62 8.06
N GLN A 143 5.73 -13.84 8.65
CA GLN A 143 4.72 -14.82 8.22
C GLN A 143 4.30 -14.71 6.74
N PRO A 144 3.85 -15.82 6.12
CA PRO A 144 3.44 -15.87 4.71
C PRO A 144 2.18 -15.06 4.35
N ARG A 145 1.73 -14.17 5.23
CA ARG A 145 0.46 -13.44 5.10
C ARG A 145 0.69 -12.00 4.68
N HIS A 146 -0.03 -11.59 3.64
CA HIS A 146 -0.11 -10.21 3.19
C HIS A 146 -0.98 -9.41 4.16
N ARG A 147 -0.40 -8.39 4.78
CA ARG A 147 -1.12 -7.48 5.69
C ARG A 147 -0.78 -6.08 5.27
N ALA A 148 -1.81 -5.28 4.97
CA ALA A 148 -1.59 -4.02 4.26
C ALA A 148 -0.58 -3.06 4.93
N SER A 149 -0.55 -3.00 6.27
CA SER A 149 0.42 -2.12 6.96
C SER A 149 1.87 -2.64 6.93
N HIS A 150 2.06 -3.96 6.81
CA HIS A 150 3.37 -4.57 6.61
C HIS A 150 3.79 -4.39 5.15
N ASP A 151 2.89 -4.68 4.22
CA ASP A 151 3.12 -4.57 2.77
C ASP A 151 3.47 -3.13 2.39
N ALA A 152 2.70 -2.13 2.87
CA ALA A 152 3.01 -0.71 2.67
C ALA A 152 4.43 -0.31 3.14
N ALA A 153 4.90 -0.90 4.25
CA ALA A 153 6.24 -0.64 4.74
C ALA A 153 7.33 -1.36 3.98
N LEU A 154 7.10 -2.63 3.60
CA LEU A 154 8.00 -3.37 2.72
C LEU A 154 8.20 -2.61 1.40
N ILE A 155 7.13 -2.06 0.83
CA ILE A 155 7.19 -1.23 -0.38
C ILE A 155 7.99 0.05 -0.13
N GLN A 156 7.79 0.74 0.99
CA GLN A 156 8.55 1.95 1.33
C GLN A 156 10.04 1.66 1.54
N ASP A 157 10.37 0.55 2.20
CA ASP A 157 11.75 0.10 2.39
C ASP A 157 12.39 -0.32 1.06
N THR A 158 11.64 -1.01 0.20
CA THR A 158 12.07 -1.33 -1.18
C THR A 158 12.40 -0.04 -1.94
N PHE A 159 11.55 0.98 -1.87
CA PHE A 159 11.83 2.28 -2.48
C PHE A 159 13.13 2.90 -1.93
N ARG A 160 13.33 2.88 -0.61
CA ARG A 160 14.54 3.46 0.01
C ARG A 160 15.81 2.74 -0.39
N VAL A 161 15.79 1.40 -0.41
CA VAL A 161 16.95 0.57 -0.73
C VAL A 161 17.28 0.67 -2.21
N THR A 162 16.30 0.50 -3.10
CA THR A 162 16.52 0.62 -4.55
C THR A 162 17.01 2.03 -4.91
N ARG A 163 16.52 3.08 -4.25
CA ARG A 163 17.02 4.44 -4.43
C ARG A 163 18.49 4.58 -4.03
N LYS A 164 18.90 3.96 -2.93
CA LYS A 164 20.30 3.96 -2.48
C LYS A 164 21.19 3.24 -3.50
N LEU A 165 20.79 2.04 -3.91
CA LEU A 165 21.52 1.24 -4.90
C LEU A 165 21.65 1.97 -6.23
N ALA A 166 20.57 2.60 -6.72
CA ALA A 166 20.58 3.36 -7.98
C ALA A 166 21.46 4.61 -7.93
N LEU A 167 21.69 5.20 -6.75
CA LEU A 167 22.61 6.32 -6.58
C LEU A 167 24.07 5.88 -6.53
N GLU A 168 24.34 4.71 -5.95
CA GLU A 168 25.68 4.11 -5.86
C GLU A 168 26.20 3.60 -7.21
N HIS A 169 25.30 3.19 -8.12
CA HIS A 169 25.63 2.65 -9.45
C HIS A 169 25.61 3.68 -10.58
N ARG A 170 25.62 4.99 -10.29
CA ARG A 170 25.75 5.99 -11.36
C ARG A 170 27.13 5.88 -12.01
N PRO A 171 27.25 5.61 -13.33
CA PRO A 171 28.54 5.67 -13.99
C PRO A 171 29.14 7.06 -13.80
N PHE A 172 30.43 7.11 -13.45
CA PHE A 172 31.20 8.35 -13.46
C PHE A 172 31.08 8.96 -14.85
N ILE A 173 30.30 10.04 -15.00
CA ILE A 173 30.42 10.89 -16.16
C ILE A 173 31.79 11.56 -16.00
N GLN A 174 32.77 11.07 -16.74
CA GLN A 174 34.02 11.78 -16.98
C GLN A 174 33.62 13.11 -17.60
N THR A 175 33.68 14.20 -16.83
CA THR A 175 33.63 15.54 -17.39
C THR A 175 34.86 15.67 -18.28
N ALA A 176 34.63 15.61 -19.61
CA ALA A 176 35.65 15.95 -20.59
C ALA A 176 36.13 17.38 -20.31
N SER A 177 37.45 17.50 -20.32
CA SER A 177 38.25 18.69 -20.02
C SER A 177 37.98 19.85 -20.98
#